data_AF-A0A7V7FN69-F1
#
_entry.id   AF-A0A7V7FN69-F1
#
_cell.length_a   1.000
_cell.length_b   1.000
_cell.length_c   1.000
_cell.angle_alpha   90.00
_cell.angle_beta   90.00
_cell.angle_gamma   90.00
#
_symmetry.space_group_name_H-M   'P 1'
#
loop_
_entity.id
_entity.type
_entity.pdbx_description
1 polymer ?
#
loop_
_entity_poly.entity_id
_entity_poly.type
_entity_poly.pdbx_seq_one_letter_code
_entity_poly.pdbx_strand_id
1 'polypeptide(L)'
;MKTSTVVNSLRDILDLGSKKKKKAALKKILKKLKKKQIGLKKKLAATQGDKGKKALTAKLKVNQTHRKKGLKALRMLNGKE
;
A
#
# COMPACT_ATOMS: atom_id res chain seq x y z
N MET A 1 4.85 -5.69 -10.29
CA MET A 1 3.84 -6.22 -9.33
C MET A 1 2.45 -5.77 -9.74
N LYS A 2 1.65 -6.70 -10.28
CA LYS A 2 0.23 -6.52 -10.59
C LYS A 2 -0.54 -6.29 -9.27
N THR A 3 -1.57 -5.45 -9.28
CA THR A 3 -2.39 -5.05 -8.11
C THR A 3 -3.01 -6.25 -7.40
N SER A 4 -3.32 -7.31 -8.16
CA SER A 4 -3.81 -8.61 -7.70
C SER A 4 -2.88 -9.29 -6.68
N THR A 5 -1.56 -9.24 -6.88
CA THR A 5 -0.58 -9.78 -5.93
C THR A 5 -0.67 -9.13 -4.54
N VAL A 6 -1.01 -7.83 -4.48
CA VAL A 6 -1.09 -7.09 -3.21
C VAL A 6 -2.37 -7.42 -2.45
N VAL A 7 -3.46 -7.71 -3.18
CA VAL A 7 -4.73 -8.13 -2.59
C VAL A 7 -4.64 -9.55 -2.05
N ASN A 8 -4.02 -10.48 -2.79
CA ASN A 8 -3.81 -11.85 -2.32
C ASN A 8 -2.90 -11.90 -1.08
N SER A 9 -1.80 -11.15 -1.07
CA SER A 9 -0.94 -11.04 0.12
C SER A 9 -1.63 -10.41 1.33
N LEU A 10 -2.72 -9.64 1.16
CA LEU A 10 -3.52 -9.12 2.28
C LEU A 10 -4.46 -10.19 2.85
N ARG A 11 -4.98 -11.09 2.01
CA ARG A 11 -5.78 -12.26 2.44
C ARG A 11 -4.92 -13.24 3.23
N ASP A 12 -3.75 -13.61 2.70
CA ASP A 12 -2.82 -14.54 3.36
C ASP A 12 -2.35 -14.04 4.73
N ILE A 13 -2.24 -12.72 4.91
CA ILE A 13 -1.88 -12.13 6.20
C ILE A 13 -3.02 -12.24 7.20
N LEU A 14 -4.29 -12.19 6.77
CA LEU A 14 -5.43 -12.37 7.68
C LEU A 14 -5.56 -13.82 8.17
N ASP A 15 -5.07 -14.80 7.43
CA ASP A 15 -5.01 -16.23 7.84
C ASP A 15 -3.86 -16.58 8.78
N LEU A 16 -2.90 -15.68 9.02
CA LEU A 16 -1.82 -15.95 9.97
C LEU A 16 -2.37 -16.02 11.41
N GLY A 17 -2.41 -17.21 12.02
CA GLY A 17 -2.90 -17.41 13.40
C GLY A 17 -2.20 -16.56 14.48
N SER A 18 -1.01 -16.02 14.22
CA SER A 18 -0.26 -15.18 15.18
C SER A 18 -0.35 -13.68 14.86
N LYS A 19 -0.90 -12.91 15.81
CA LYS A 19 -0.95 -11.43 15.82
C LYS A 19 0.43 -10.79 15.59
N LYS A 20 1.52 -11.39 16.08
CA LYS A 20 2.90 -10.91 15.90
C LYS A 20 3.36 -11.06 14.44
N LYS A 21 3.09 -12.21 13.81
CA LYS A 21 3.39 -12.47 12.38
C LYS A 21 2.58 -11.54 11.47
N LYS A 22 1.28 -11.36 11.79
CA LYS A 22 0.39 -10.39 11.11
C LYS A 22 0.97 -8.98 11.09
N LYS A 23 1.37 -8.46 12.25
CA LYS A 23 2.00 -7.12 12.36
C LYS A 23 3.29 -7.00 11.52
N ALA A 24 4.16 -8.00 11.57
CA ALA A 24 5.43 -7.99 10.84
C ALA A 24 5.20 -7.97 9.32
N ALA A 25 4.31 -8.83 8.82
CA ALA A 25 3.96 -8.87 7.40
C ALA A 25 3.31 -7.56 6.93
N LEU A 26 2.39 -7.01 7.72
CA LEU A 26 1.75 -5.73 7.42
C LEU A 26 2.74 -4.56 7.38
N LYS A 27 3.70 -4.50 8.33
CA LYS A 27 4.79 -3.49 8.32
C LYS A 27 5.64 -3.61 7.05
N LYS A 28 5.98 -4.82 6.60
CA LYS A 28 6.72 -5.05 5.35
C LYS A 28 5.94 -4.52 4.13
N ILE A 29 4.65 -4.80 4.04
CA ILE A 29 3.80 -4.29 2.95
C ILE A 29 3.70 -2.76 2.98
N LEU A 30 3.49 -2.16 4.15
CA LEU A 30 3.44 -0.70 4.29
C LEU A 30 4.75 -0.03 3.85
N LYS A 31 5.90 -0.62 4.14
CA LYS A 31 7.22 -0.14 3.66
C LYS A 31 7.31 -0.20 2.13
N LYS A 32 6.84 -1.28 1.50
CA LYS A 32 6.78 -1.41 0.04
C LYS A 32 5.84 -0.37 -0.60
N LEU A 33 4.65 -0.17 -0.02
CA LEU A 33 3.70 0.85 -0.48
C LEU A 33 4.26 2.27 -0.35
N LYS A 34 5.02 2.58 0.72
CA LYS A 34 5.71 3.87 0.88
C LYS A 34 6.76 4.08 -0.21
N LYS A 35 7.61 3.08 -0.49
CA LYS A 35 8.60 3.15 -1.59
C LYS A 35 7.92 3.39 -2.94
N LYS A 36 6.84 2.65 -3.24
CA LYS A 36 6.04 2.83 -4.46
C LYS A 36 5.44 4.24 -4.56
N GLN A 37 4.95 4.78 -3.46
CA GLN A 37 4.41 6.15 -3.41
C GLN A 37 5.46 7.19 -3.77
N ILE A 38 6.67 7.06 -3.23
CA ILE A 38 7.80 7.97 -3.54
C ILE A 38 8.15 7.88 -5.03
N GLY A 39 8.27 6.67 -5.58
CA GLY A 39 8.54 6.47 -6.99
C GLY A 39 7.47 7.07 -7.90
N LEU A 40 6.18 6.92 -7.54
CA LEU A 40 5.07 7.52 -8.29
C LEU A 40 5.09 9.06 -8.21
N LYS A 41 5.41 9.65 -7.05
CA LYS A 41 5.56 11.10 -6.91
C LYS A 41 6.71 11.64 -7.78
N LYS A 42 7.87 10.98 -7.77
CA LYS A 42 9.01 11.38 -8.62
C LYS A 42 8.65 11.30 -10.10
N LYS A 43 7.99 10.22 -10.54
CA LYS A 43 7.51 10.08 -11.92
C LYS A 43 6.51 11.16 -12.29
N LEU A 44 5.59 11.49 -11.39
CA LEU A 44 4.58 12.53 -11.62
C LEU A 44 5.22 13.91 -11.75
N ALA A 45 6.25 14.22 -10.95
CA ALA A 45 7.02 15.46 -11.08
C ALA A 45 7.79 15.54 -12.41
N ALA A 46 8.29 14.41 -12.90
CA ALA A 46 9.01 14.34 -14.18
C ALA A 46 8.09 14.26 -15.42
N THR A 47 6.78 14.10 -15.25
CA THR A 47 5.85 13.93 -16.39
C THR A 47 5.31 15.28 -16.84
N GLN A 48 5.54 15.64 -18.10
CA GLN A 48 5.06 16.92 -18.66
C GLN A 48 3.66 16.82 -19.31
N GLY A 49 3.19 15.63 -19.72
CA GLY A 49 1.89 15.45 -20.39
C GLY A 49 0.70 15.16 -19.47
N ASP A 50 -0.46 15.75 -19.78
CA ASP A 50 -1.69 15.66 -18.95
C ASP A 50 -2.28 14.24 -18.84
N LYS A 51 -2.31 13.49 -19.94
CA LYS A 51 -2.77 12.08 -19.91
C LYS A 51 -1.87 11.23 -19.01
N GLY A 52 -0.56 11.45 -19.07
CA GLY A 52 0.44 10.79 -18.22
C GLY A 52 0.29 11.18 -16.74
N LYS A 53 0.08 12.47 -16.45
CA LYS A 53 -0.20 12.97 -15.10
C LYS A 53 -1.48 12.39 -14.51
N LYS A 54 -2.56 12.30 -15.30
CA LYS A 54 -3.85 11.74 -14.84
C LYS A 54 -3.70 10.25 -14.46
N ALA A 55 -3.04 9.46 -15.30
CA ALA A 55 -2.80 8.05 -15.03
C ALA A 55 -1.90 7.82 -13.79
N LEU A 56 -0.85 8.63 -13.62
CA LEU A 56 0.03 8.56 -12.46
C LEU A 56 -0.67 9.01 -11.18
N THR A 57 -1.50 10.06 -11.25
CA THR A 57 -2.32 10.53 -10.13
C THR A 57 -3.31 9.45 -9.69
N ALA A 58 -3.99 8.78 -10.63
CA ALA A 58 -4.89 7.67 -10.31
C ALA A 58 -4.15 6.52 -9.60
N LYS A 59 -2.97 6.13 -10.12
CA LYS A 59 -2.11 5.12 -9.47
C LYS A 59 -1.66 5.54 -8.07
N LEU A 60 -1.36 6.84 -7.87
CA LEU A 60 -0.97 7.39 -6.58
C LEU A 60 -2.14 7.34 -5.58
N LYS A 61 -3.35 7.74 -6.00
CA LYS A 61 -4.57 7.67 -5.17
C LYS A 61 -4.85 6.24 -4.72
N VAL A 62 -4.83 5.28 -5.65
CA VAL A 62 -5.02 3.85 -5.32
C VAL A 62 -3.98 3.37 -4.30
N ASN A 63 -2.70 3.71 -4.50
CA ASN A 63 -1.63 3.34 -3.57
C ASN A 63 -1.81 3.98 -2.18
N GLN A 64 -2.26 5.23 -2.10
CA GLN A 64 -2.62 5.90 -0.85
C GLN A 64 -3.78 5.20 -0.13
N THR A 65 -4.83 4.82 -0.85
CA THR A 65 -5.98 4.08 -0.30
C THR A 65 -5.55 2.75 0.31
N HIS A 66 -4.76 1.95 -0.40
CA HIS A 66 -4.23 0.69 0.15
C HIS A 66 -3.35 0.91 1.37
N ARG A 67 -2.52 1.96 1.38
CA ARG A 67 -1.69 2.32 2.53
C ARG A 67 -2.55 2.72 3.74
N LYS A 68 -3.62 3.50 3.54
CA LYS A 68 -4.56 3.88 4.60
C LYS A 68 -5.27 2.65 5.19
N LYS A 69 -5.74 1.74 4.33
CA LYS A 69 -6.34 0.46 4.77
C LYS A 69 -5.35 -0.39 5.58
N GLY A 70 -4.11 -0.52 5.11
CA GLY A 70 -3.06 -1.23 5.84
C GLY A 70 -2.70 -0.58 7.18
N LEU A 71 -2.69 0.76 7.27
CA LEU A 71 -2.47 1.45 8.55
C LEU A 71 -3.62 1.23 9.53
N LYS A 72 -4.88 1.26 9.05
CA LYS A 72 -6.05 0.93 9.88
C LYS A 72 -5.96 -0.50 10.40
N ALA A 73 -5.63 -1.46 9.55
CA ALA A 73 -5.39 -2.85 9.97
C ALA A 73 -4.26 -2.97 11.00
N LEU A 74 -3.18 -2.19 10.88
CA LEU A 74 -2.10 -2.18 11.88
C LEU A 74 -2.57 -1.63 13.23
N ARG A 75 -3.38 -0.56 13.21
CA ARG A 75 -3.97 0.07 14.40
C ARG A 75 -4.90 -0.90 15.14
N MET A 76 -5.81 -1.55 14.41
CA MET A 76 -6.68 -2.60 14.94
C MET A 76 -5.86 -3.75 15.56
N LEU A 77 -4.80 -4.22 14.89
CA LEU A 77 -3.89 -5.21 15.46
C LEU A 77 -3.12 -4.71 16.69
N ASN A 78 -2.97 -3.41 16.86
CA ASN A 78 -2.34 -2.80 18.04
C ASN A 78 -3.34 -2.50 19.17
N GLY A 79 -4.63 -2.77 18.99
CA GLY A 79 -5.66 -2.42 19.98
C GLY A 79 -5.88 -0.91 20.12
N LYS A 80 -5.53 -0.14 19.07
CA LYS A 80 -5.78 1.30 19.00
C LYS A 80 -6.85 1.49 17.92
N GLU A 81 -8.03 1.96 18.29
CA GLU A 81 -9.11 2.28 17.33
C GLU A 81 -8.75 3.50 16.47
#